data_AF-A0A0T1TPZ6-F1
#
_entry.id   AF-A0A0T1TPZ6-F1
#
_cell.length_a   1.000
_cell.length_b   1.000
_cell.length_c   1.000
_cell.angle_alpha   90.00
_cell.angle_beta   90.00
_cell.angle_gamma   90.00
#
_symmetry.space_group_name_H-M   'P 1'
#
loop_
_entity.id
_entity.type
_entity.pdbx_description
1 polymer ?
#
loop_
_entity_poly.entity_id
_entity_poly.type
_entity_poly.pdbx_seq_one_letter_code
_entity_poly.pdbx_strand_id
1 'polypeptide(L)'
;MTPPKFDSITPSAARLTESLRDIGYDFPAAVADLVDNSVSAGADHVDIFIEFDGPDSYVLIADDGAGMSESQLTEALRYGSRRGYAQGELGRYGLGLKTASLSQCRAVTVATRTSVNAPRLYIRTLDLDVVSESDQWVVLRPGREGLPHRAVAYLTEAIGTVVVWDKLDRVLPESRPEGGWARRRLDAMAKRTAAHLGMVFHRFLEGTGSGRRIIITVNGEKVEPWNPFAPHEPARADLPSQRFEVTIGKVSGTVRMSRYVLPAKENFSSPEQFERLSGPLKWNRQQGLYIYRADRLVQWGGWNGIRGIDEHTKLARASLDFDTDLDGAFNINVAKVRVTVPIQLRQMLERPINELCSRADEAYRKTARGTGVGTAVPSLPRQTAWNGPESQEAAAMKDAGLALRAASMQAGEYEALLRIVAVLEREAPAVAQVLGLNT
;
A
#
# COMPACT_ATOMS: atom_id res chain seq x y z
N MET A 1 -23.72 -36.03 -33.85
CA MET A 1 -22.48 -36.17 -33.04
C MET A 1 -22.90 -36.34 -31.59
N THR A 2 -22.49 -37.42 -30.95
CA THR A 2 -22.71 -37.63 -29.51
C THR A 2 -21.87 -36.59 -28.75
N PRO A 3 -22.44 -35.84 -27.80
CA PRO A 3 -21.65 -34.89 -27.03
C PRO A 3 -20.52 -35.62 -26.28
N PRO A 4 -19.33 -35.00 -26.16
CA PRO A 4 -18.24 -35.60 -25.42
C PRO A 4 -18.62 -35.81 -23.95
N LYS A 5 -18.15 -36.91 -23.36
CA LYS A 5 -18.21 -37.12 -21.91
C LYS A 5 -17.23 -36.16 -21.23
N PHE A 6 -17.60 -35.66 -20.06
CA PHE A 6 -16.78 -34.77 -19.25
C PHE A 6 -16.79 -35.23 -17.80
N ASP A 7 -15.67 -35.00 -17.11
CA ASP A 7 -15.52 -35.22 -15.67
C ASP A 7 -15.44 -33.88 -14.94
N SER A 8 -16.03 -33.79 -13.75
CA SER A 8 -15.98 -32.59 -12.91
C SER A 8 -14.73 -32.61 -12.03
N ILE A 9 -13.75 -31.76 -12.34
CA ILE A 9 -12.49 -31.62 -11.60
C ILE A 9 -12.52 -30.39 -10.66
N THR A 10 -13.54 -30.31 -9.81
CA THR A 10 -13.65 -29.23 -8.82
C THR A 10 -12.42 -29.21 -7.93
N PRO A 11 -11.74 -28.05 -7.73
CA PRO A 11 -10.56 -28.00 -6.88
C PRO A 11 -10.91 -28.31 -5.44
N SER A 12 -10.01 -29.01 -4.74
CA SER A 12 -10.06 -29.19 -3.28
C SER A 12 -10.19 -27.82 -2.62
N ALA A 13 -11.22 -27.68 -1.80
CA ALA A 13 -11.49 -26.43 -1.10
C ALA A 13 -10.36 -26.14 -0.11
N ALA A 14 -9.97 -27.14 0.69
CA ALA A 14 -8.94 -27.02 1.71
C ALA A 14 -7.61 -26.54 1.11
N ARG A 15 -7.14 -27.20 0.03
CA ARG A 15 -5.85 -26.86 -0.61
C ARG A 15 -5.86 -25.49 -1.26
N LEU A 16 -6.95 -25.14 -1.95
CA LEU A 16 -7.04 -23.86 -2.63
C LEU A 16 -7.18 -22.72 -1.63
N THR A 17 -7.98 -22.86 -0.57
CA THR A 17 -8.11 -21.81 0.44
C THR A 17 -6.80 -21.54 1.14
N GLU A 18 -6.04 -22.56 1.57
CA GLU A 18 -4.74 -22.34 2.21
C GLU A 18 -3.75 -21.64 1.27
N SER A 19 -3.69 -22.06 0.00
CA SER A 19 -2.81 -21.42 -1.00
C SER A 19 -3.15 -19.95 -1.24
N LEU A 20 -4.44 -19.58 -1.19
CA LEU A 20 -4.89 -18.20 -1.40
C LEU A 20 -4.61 -17.27 -0.20
N ARG A 21 -4.24 -17.80 0.97
CA ARG A 21 -3.86 -16.98 2.13
C ARG A 21 -2.47 -16.36 1.96
N ASP A 22 -1.61 -16.97 1.14
CA ASP A 22 -0.21 -16.60 0.97
C ASP A 22 0.03 -15.52 -0.09
N ILE A 23 -1.01 -14.75 -0.43
CA ILE A 23 -0.97 -13.70 -1.46
C ILE A 23 -0.11 -12.47 -1.05
N GLY A 24 0.43 -12.45 0.18
CA GLY A 24 1.46 -11.50 0.59
C GLY A 24 0.93 -10.15 1.09
N TYR A 25 -0.28 -10.13 1.65
CA TYR A 25 -0.78 -8.96 2.36
C TYR A 25 -0.04 -8.76 3.68
N ASP A 26 0.39 -7.52 3.93
CA ASP A 26 0.58 -7.09 5.31
C ASP A 26 -0.77 -6.66 5.91
N PHE A 27 -0.80 -6.59 7.25
CA PHE A 27 -2.04 -6.30 7.96
C PHE A 27 -2.65 -4.93 7.59
N PRO A 28 -1.90 -3.81 7.54
CA PRO A 28 -2.45 -2.53 7.11
C PRO A 28 -3.05 -2.56 5.70
N ALA A 29 -2.40 -3.22 4.73
CA ALA A 29 -2.93 -3.33 3.37
C ALA A 29 -4.19 -4.20 3.32
N ALA A 30 -4.25 -5.27 4.12
CA ALA A 30 -5.45 -6.11 4.22
C ALA A 30 -6.65 -5.31 4.77
N VAL A 31 -6.44 -4.48 5.80
CA VAL A 31 -7.48 -3.58 6.33
C VAL A 31 -7.87 -2.55 5.27
N ALA A 32 -6.90 -1.93 4.59
CA ALA A 32 -7.16 -0.94 3.54
C ALA A 32 -8.01 -1.52 2.39
N ASP A 33 -7.81 -2.79 2.04
CA ASP A 33 -8.63 -3.46 1.02
C ASP A 33 -10.09 -3.70 1.46
N LEU A 34 -10.36 -3.81 2.77
CA LEU A 34 -11.73 -3.80 3.28
C LEU A 34 -12.33 -2.40 3.28
N VAL A 35 -11.55 -1.38 3.67
CA VAL A 35 -11.96 0.03 3.60
C VAL A 35 -12.31 0.43 2.16
N ASP A 36 -11.58 -0.08 1.15
CA ASP A 36 -11.94 0.12 -0.26
C ASP A 36 -13.35 -0.37 -0.60
N ASN A 37 -13.76 -1.50 -0.03
CA ASN A 37 -15.10 -2.05 -0.23
C ASN A 37 -16.15 -1.15 0.43
N SER A 38 -15.87 -0.64 1.64
CA SER A 38 -16.74 0.31 2.33
C SER A 38 -16.90 1.62 1.55
N VAL A 39 -15.80 2.18 1.02
CA VAL A 39 -15.83 3.37 0.16
C VAL A 39 -16.67 3.09 -1.10
N SER A 40 -16.46 1.94 -1.74
CA SER A 40 -17.22 1.51 -2.93
C SER A 40 -18.71 1.30 -2.61
N ALA A 41 -19.04 0.87 -1.39
CA ALA A 41 -20.41 0.70 -0.91
C ALA A 41 -21.10 2.02 -0.52
N GLY A 42 -20.43 3.16 -0.66
CA GLY A 42 -21.00 4.45 -0.32
C GLY A 42 -20.97 4.78 1.16
N ALA A 43 -20.05 4.18 1.94
CA ALA A 43 -19.90 4.48 3.37
C ALA A 43 -19.20 5.83 3.61
N ASP A 44 -19.78 6.66 4.47
CA ASP A 44 -19.21 7.94 4.89
C ASP A 44 -18.41 7.78 6.20
N HIS A 45 -18.70 6.73 6.97
CA HIS A 45 -18.00 6.36 8.19
C HIS A 45 -17.50 4.91 8.11
N VAL A 46 -16.23 4.71 8.46
CA VAL A 46 -15.63 3.38 8.58
C VAL A 46 -14.88 3.29 9.90
N ASP A 47 -15.30 2.37 10.76
CA ASP A 47 -14.68 2.15 12.07
C ASP A 47 -13.93 0.82 12.09
N ILE A 48 -12.65 0.88 12.48
CA ILE A 48 -11.80 -0.28 12.65
C ILE A 48 -11.52 -0.47 14.14
N PHE A 49 -11.82 -1.64 14.68
CA PHE A 49 -11.45 -2.04 16.04
C PHE A 49 -10.54 -3.25 15.99
N ILE A 50 -9.41 -3.15 16.67
CA ILE A 50 -8.46 -4.23 16.89
C ILE A 50 -8.54 -4.54 18.37
N GLU A 51 -9.31 -5.56 18.72
CA GLU A 51 -9.59 -5.94 20.10
C GLU A 51 -8.57 -6.98 20.56
N PHE A 52 -8.02 -6.78 21.76
CA PHE A 52 -7.15 -7.76 22.40
C PHE A 52 -7.92 -8.51 23.47
N ASP A 53 -8.17 -9.79 23.23
CA ASP A 53 -8.83 -10.70 24.16
C ASP A 53 -8.14 -12.07 24.15
N GLY A 54 -6.81 -12.08 24.29
CA GLY A 54 -6.04 -13.31 24.27
C GLY A 54 -6.23 -14.10 22.96
N PRO A 55 -6.52 -15.42 23.00
CA PRO A 55 -6.83 -16.21 21.80
C PRO A 55 -8.09 -15.74 21.04
N ASP A 56 -9.02 -15.10 21.74
CA ASP A 56 -10.31 -14.62 21.20
C ASP A 56 -10.23 -13.17 20.69
N SER A 57 -9.01 -12.62 20.59
CA SER A 57 -8.78 -11.33 19.93
C SER A 57 -9.33 -11.35 18.50
N TYR A 58 -9.96 -10.24 18.11
CA TYR A 58 -10.58 -10.09 16.80
C TYR A 58 -10.33 -8.71 16.20
N VAL A 59 -10.51 -8.62 14.89
CA VAL A 59 -10.53 -7.34 14.18
C VAL A 59 -11.91 -7.12 13.60
N LEU A 60 -12.49 -5.95 13.84
CA LEU A 60 -13.81 -5.57 13.37
C LEU A 60 -13.68 -4.35 12.46
N ILE A 61 -14.21 -4.44 11.25
CA ILE A 61 -14.32 -3.33 10.30
C ILE A 61 -15.80 -3.10 10.05
N ALA A 62 -16.32 -1.97 10.50
CA ALA A 62 -17.72 -1.58 10.34
C ALA A 62 -17.85 -0.38 9.40
N ASP A 63 -18.84 -0.40 8.54
CA ASP A 63 -19.18 0.73 7.67
C ASP A 63 -20.68 1.00 7.64
N ASP A 64 -21.05 2.25 7.34
CA ASP A 64 -22.42 2.73 7.19
C ASP A 64 -22.90 2.73 5.72
N GLY A 65 -22.30 1.90 4.87
CA GLY A 65 -22.63 1.81 3.45
C GLY A 65 -23.99 1.15 3.19
N ALA A 66 -24.29 0.88 1.91
CA ALA A 66 -25.59 0.35 1.48
C ALA A 66 -25.93 -1.06 2.02
N GLY A 67 -24.95 -1.79 2.56
CA GLY A 67 -25.08 -3.19 2.94
C GLY A 67 -25.23 -4.15 1.76
N MET A 68 -25.61 -5.39 2.03
CA MET A 68 -25.83 -6.43 1.03
C MET A 68 -27.10 -7.24 1.31
N SER A 69 -27.77 -7.68 0.25
CA SER A 69 -28.79 -8.72 0.37
C SER A 69 -28.18 -10.08 0.73
N GLU A 70 -29.01 -11.03 1.16
CA GLU A 70 -28.56 -12.38 1.51
C GLU A 70 -27.83 -13.10 0.35
N SER A 71 -28.32 -12.92 -0.88
CA SER A 71 -27.71 -13.50 -2.07
C SER A 71 -26.40 -12.80 -2.42
N GLN A 72 -26.35 -11.47 -2.32
CA GLN A 72 -25.12 -10.69 -2.54
C GLN A 72 -24.04 -11.07 -1.52
N LEU A 73 -24.40 -11.26 -0.25
CA LEU A 73 -23.50 -11.68 0.83
C LEU A 73 -22.92 -13.08 0.57
N THR A 74 -23.79 -14.04 0.22
CA THR A 74 -23.34 -15.41 -0.09
C THR A 74 -22.40 -15.41 -1.30
N GLU A 75 -22.72 -14.65 -2.35
CA GLU A 75 -21.85 -14.50 -3.51
C GLU A 75 -20.57 -13.71 -3.20
N ALA A 76 -20.61 -12.78 -2.24
CA ALA A 76 -19.44 -12.03 -1.79
C ALA A 76 -18.39 -12.93 -1.14
N LEU A 77 -18.77 -14.10 -0.61
CA LEU A 77 -17.84 -15.11 -0.04
C LEU A 77 -17.49 -16.23 -1.02
N ARG A 78 -18.11 -16.30 -2.20
CA ARG A 78 -17.74 -17.25 -3.25
C ARG A 78 -16.43 -16.86 -3.94
N TYR A 79 -15.52 -17.82 -4.10
CA TYR A 79 -14.32 -17.64 -4.93
C TYR A 79 -14.67 -17.69 -6.42
N GLY A 80 -14.08 -16.79 -7.21
CA GLY A 80 -14.38 -16.68 -8.64
C GLY A 80 -15.80 -16.20 -8.94
N SER A 81 -16.32 -15.28 -8.12
CA SER A 81 -17.68 -14.74 -8.28
C SER A 81 -17.88 -14.09 -9.65
N ARG A 82 -19.07 -14.28 -10.22
CA ARG A 82 -19.45 -13.70 -11.53
C ARG A 82 -20.07 -12.33 -11.31
N ARG A 83 -19.26 -11.31 -11.00
CA ARG A 83 -19.73 -9.91 -10.93
C ARG A 83 -19.27 -9.14 -12.17
N GLY A 84 -20.19 -8.34 -12.74
CA GLY A 84 -19.84 -7.26 -13.65
C GLY A 84 -19.39 -6.07 -12.80
N TYR A 85 -18.21 -5.53 -13.08
CA TYR A 85 -17.64 -4.41 -12.33
C TYR A 85 -18.20 -3.09 -12.85
N ALA A 86 -18.63 -2.21 -11.95
CA ALA A 86 -19.02 -0.85 -12.32
C ALA A 86 -17.78 0.03 -12.50
N GLN A 87 -17.86 1.01 -13.40
CA GLN A 87 -16.79 2.00 -13.60
C GLN A 87 -16.59 2.80 -12.29
N GLY A 88 -15.34 2.89 -11.82
CA GLY A 88 -15.00 3.53 -10.54
C GLY A 88 -14.89 2.58 -9.33
N GLU A 89 -15.16 1.28 -9.47
CA GLU A 89 -14.99 0.32 -8.35
C GLU A 89 -13.52 0.13 -7.94
N LEU A 90 -13.26 0.24 -6.63
CA LEU A 90 -11.91 0.09 -6.09
C LEU A 90 -11.43 -1.38 -6.09
N GLY A 91 -12.33 -2.36 -6.19
CA GLY A 91 -12.02 -3.79 -6.27
C GLY A 91 -12.24 -4.40 -7.66
N ARG A 92 -11.23 -5.08 -8.23
CA ARG A 92 -11.25 -5.61 -9.61
C ARG A 92 -11.43 -7.14 -9.74
N TYR A 93 -11.09 -7.91 -8.70
CA TYR A 93 -11.00 -9.37 -8.82
C TYR A 93 -12.08 -10.12 -8.05
N GLY A 94 -12.93 -9.41 -7.29
CA GLY A 94 -13.92 -10.04 -6.41
C GLY A 94 -13.28 -10.90 -5.30
N LEU A 95 -11.96 -10.84 -5.13
CA LEU A 95 -11.19 -11.63 -4.17
C LEU A 95 -10.85 -10.84 -2.91
N GLY A 96 -10.76 -9.50 -2.99
CA GLY A 96 -10.23 -8.63 -1.93
C GLY A 96 -10.76 -8.94 -0.54
N LEU A 97 -12.09 -9.02 -0.36
CA LEU A 97 -12.69 -9.40 0.94
C LEU A 97 -12.12 -10.70 1.50
N LYS A 98 -12.04 -11.77 0.69
CA LYS A 98 -11.62 -13.10 1.17
C LYS A 98 -10.11 -13.16 1.33
N THR A 99 -9.36 -12.74 0.32
CA THR A 99 -7.89 -12.85 0.31
C THR A 99 -7.24 -11.91 1.30
N ALA A 100 -7.76 -10.69 1.47
CA ALA A 100 -7.29 -9.78 2.52
C ALA A 100 -7.60 -10.36 3.91
N SER A 101 -8.84 -10.80 4.17
CA SER A 101 -9.22 -11.33 5.49
C SER A 101 -8.44 -12.59 5.85
N LEU A 102 -8.46 -13.60 4.98
CA LEU A 102 -7.86 -14.91 5.26
C LEU A 102 -6.34 -14.90 5.23
N SER A 103 -5.70 -13.85 4.70
CA SER A 103 -4.26 -13.63 4.87
C SER A 103 -3.88 -13.25 6.31
N GLN A 104 -4.85 -12.84 7.13
CA GLN A 104 -4.65 -12.41 8.52
C GLN A 104 -5.31 -13.35 9.55
N CYS A 105 -6.37 -14.07 9.15
CA CYS A 105 -7.19 -14.88 10.05
C CYS A 105 -7.59 -16.23 9.44
N ARG A 106 -8.18 -17.13 10.24
CA ARG A 106 -8.78 -18.39 9.77
C ARG A 106 -10.30 -18.32 9.62
N ALA A 107 -10.98 -17.37 10.27
CA ALA A 107 -12.41 -17.19 10.14
C ALA A 107 -12.75 -15.74 9.82
N VAL A 108 -13.52 -15.53 8.76
CA VAL A 108 -14.10 -14.22 8.42
C VAL A 108 -15.62 -14.30 8.49
N THR A 109 -16.19 -13.52 9.39
CA THR A 109 -17.64 -13.36 9.53
C THR A 109 -18.06 -12.03 8.94
N VAL A 110 -19.08 -12.04 8.09
CA VAL A 110 -19.66 -10.82 7.50
C VAL A 110 -21.12 -10.75 7.92
N ALA A 111 -21.46 -9.68 8.62
CA ALA A 111 -22.81 -9.32 9.01
C ALA A 111 -23.23 -8.05 8.27
N THR A 112 -24.45 -7.99 7.76
CA THR A 112 -24.89 -6.85 6.94
C THR A 112 -26.38 -6.60 7.05
N ARG A 113 -26.76 -5.33 6.93
CA ARG A 113 -28.13 -4.86 6.98
C ARG A 113 -28.36 -3.77 5.93
N THR A 114 -29.40 -3.92 5.13
CA THR A 114 -29.76 -2.98 4.05
C THR A 114 -30.90 -2.03 4.42
N SER A 115 -31.58 -2.26 5.54
CA SER A 115 -32.67 -1.40 6.02
C SER A 115 -32.80 -1.49 7.54
N VAL A 116 -32.95 -0.34 8.20
CA VAL A 116 -33.27 -0.26 9.64
C VAL A 116 -34.67 -0.80 9.97
N ASN A 117 -35.58 -0.79 8.99
CA ASN A 117 -36.96 -1.25 9.15
C ASN A 117 -37.12 -2.76 8.96
N ALA A 118 -36.11 -3.43 8.40
CA ALA A 118 -36.10 -4.88 8.29
C ALA A 118 -35.43 -5.46 9.54
N PRO A 119 -36.11 -6.36 10.28
CA PRO A 119 -35.52 -6.97 11.50
C PRO A 119 -34.36 -7.92 11.18
N ARG A 120 -34.17 -8.26 9.91
CA ARG A 120 -33.31 -9.37 9.49
C ARG A 120 -31.88 -8.91 9.26
N LEU A 121 -30.98 -9.43 10.09
CA LEU A 121 -29.55 -9.35 9.91
C LEU A 121 -29.09 -10.56 9.10
N TYR A 122 -28.35 -10.34 8.00
CA TYR A 122 -27.76 -11.43 7.24
C TYR A 122 -26.33 -11.65 7.69
N ILE A 123 -26.01 -12.87 8.10
CA ILE A 123 -24.69 -13.24 8.61
C ILE A 123 -24.18 -14.46 7.85
N ARG A 124 -22.91 -14.43 7.48
CA ARG A 124 -22.19 -15.54 6.88
C ARG A 124 -20.76 -15.61 7.40
N THR A 125 -20.28 -16.82 7.66
CA THR A 125 -18.89 -17.03 8.07
C THR A 125 -18.20 -17.99 7.13
N LEU A 126 -17.05 -17.58 6.61
CA LEU A 126 -16.11 -18.45 5.93
C LEU A 126 -15.03 -18.85 6.96
N ASP A 127 -15.13 -20.07 7.47
CA ASP A 127 -14.21 -20.64 8.46
C ASP A 127 -13.34 -21.72 7.79
N LEU A 128 -12.03 -21.49 7.78
CA LEU A 128 -11.07 -22.39 7.13
C LEU A 128 -10.90 -23.72 7.83
N ASP A 129 -11.18 -23.81 9.14
CA ASP A 129 -11.14 -25.09 9.85
C ASP A 129 -12.26 -25.99 9.35
N VAL A 130 -13.47 -25.46 9.23
CA VAL A 130 -14.62 -26.20 8.68
C VAL A 130 -14.42 -26.56 7.21
N VAL A 131 -13.87 -25.64 6.41
CA VAL A 131 -13.53 -25.93 5.00
C VAL A 131 -12.47 -27.03 4.91
N SER A 132 -11.46 -27.01 5.80
CA SER A 132 -10.39 -28.00 5.81
C SER A 132 -10.87 -29.38 6.23
N GLU A 133 -11.73 -29.46 7.25
CA GLU A 133 -12.30 -30.73 7.74
C GLU A 133 -13.23 -31.39 6.73
N SER A 134 -14.03 -30.60 6.01
CA SER A 134 -15.01 -31.11 5.04
C SER A 134 -14.45 -31.25 3.61
N ASP A 135 -13.36 -30.56 3.28
CA ASP A 135 -12.87 -30.30 1.92
C ASP A 135 -13.96 -29.81 0.95
N GLN A 136 -14.93 -29.04 1.48
CA GLN A 136 -16.05 -28.50 0.72
C GLN A 136 -16.04 -26.98 0.71
N TRP A 137 -16.52 -26.41 -0.40
CA TRP A 137 -16.76 -24.96 -0.53
C TRP A 137 -18.03 -24.57 0.23
N VAL A 138 -17.91 -24.40 1.54
CA VAL A 138 -19.03 -24.09 2.45
C VAL A 138 -18.89 -22.72 3.10
N VAL A 139 -20.04 -22.14 3.46
CA VAL A 139 -20.15 -20.90 4.23
C VAL A 139 -21.21 -21.13 5.29
N LEU A 140 -20.87 -20.84 6.54
CA LEU A 140 -21.74 -21.01 7.69
C LEU A 140 -22.79 -19.89 7.75
N ARG A 141 -23.90 -20.18 8.43
CA ARG A 141 -24.99 -19.23 8.69
C ARG A 141 -25.22 -19.10 10.21
N PRO A 142 -24.29 -18.47 10.94
CA PRO A 142 -24.46 -18.31 12.39
C PRO A 142 -25.64 -17.39 12.70
N GLY A 143 -26.19 -17.52 13.91
CA GLY A 143 -27.13 -16.55 14.46
C GLY A 143 -26.43 -15.29 14.99
N ARG A 144 -27.22 -14.36 15.52
CA ARG A 144 -26.73 -13.06 16.01
C ARG A 144 -25.85 -13.20 17.26
N GLU A 145 -26.08 -14.25 18.02
CA GLU A 145 -25.35 -14.65 19.22
C GLU A 145 -23.88 -15.00 18.96
N GLY A 146 -23.52 -15.34 17.72
CA GLY A 146 -22.14 -15.62 17.34
C GLY A 146 -21.32 -14.39 16.95
N LEU A 147 -21.89 -13.18 17.02
CA LEU A 147 -21.20 -11.93 16.71
C LEU A 147 -20.66 -11.25 17.98
N PRO A 148 -19.51 -10.57 17.91
CA PRO A 148 -19.08 -9.67 18.98
C PRO A 148 -20.16 -8.64 19.30
N HIS A 149 -20.32 -8.29 20.58
CA HIS A 149 -21.36 -7.35 21.03
C HIS A 149 -21.29 -6.01 20.26
N ARG A 150 -20.07 -5.54 19.97
CA ARG A 150 -19.83 -4.33 19.17
C ARG A 150 -20.42 -4.44 17.76
N ALA A 151 -20.25 -5.58 17.07
CA ALA A 151 -20.82 -5.81 15.74
C ALA A 151 -22.35 -5.76 15.76
N VAL A 152 -22.96 -6.35 16.79
CA VAL A 152 -24.42 -6.31 16.98
C VAL A 152 -24.89 -4.88 17.22
N ALA A 153 -24.19 -4.11 18.06
CA ALA A 153 -24.54 -2.72 18.34
C ALA A 153 -24.53 -1.85 17.06
N TYR A 154 -23.47 -1.95 16.25
CA TYR A 154 -23.37 -1.24 14.96
C TYR A 154 -24.58 -1.49 14.05
N LEU A 155 -24.96 -2.76 13.87
CA LEU A 155 -26.02 -3.15 12.95
C LEU A 155 -27.42 -3.11 13.59
N THR A 156 -27.55 -2.65 14.84
CA THR A 156 -28.86 -2.44 15.47
C THR A 156 -29.45 -1.08 15.10
N GLU A 157 -28.62 -0.04 14.99
CA GLU A 157 -29.09 1.34 14.79
C GLU A 157 -28.85 1.90 13.38
N ALA A 158 -27.88 1.37 12.61
CA ALA A 158 -27.62 1.79 11.23
C ALA A 158 -27.67 0.66 10.17
N ILE A 159 -27.90 1.02 8.90
CA ILE A 159 -27.57 0.11 7.78
C ILE A 159 -26.06 0.03 7.64
N GLY A 160 -25.57 -1.00 6.94
CA GLY A 160 -24.14 -1.14 6.75
C GLY A 160 -23.66 -2.58 6.70
N THR A 161 -22.34 -2.72 6.81
CA THR A 161 -21.66 -4.01 6.85
C THR A 161 -20.64 -4.01 7.97
N VAL A 162 -20.55 -5.15 8.68
CA VAL A 162 -19.49 -5.43 9.63
C VAL A 162 -18.76 -6.69 9.18
N VAL A 163 -17.44 -6.58 9.03
CA VAL A 163 -16.55 -7.70 8.78
C VAL A 163 -15.76 -7.97 10.06
N VAL A 164 -15.79 -9.21 10.53
CA VAL A 164 -15.08 -9.67 11.72
C VAL A 164 -14.05 -10.70 11.30
N TRP A 165 -12.80 -10.51 11.74
CA TRP A 165 -11.71 -11.46 11.61
C TRP A 165 -11.48 -12.13 12.96
N ASP A 166 -11.67 -13.44 13.00
CA ASP A 166 -11.47 -14.29 14.18
C ASP A 166 -10.38 -15.33 13.90
N LYS A 167 -9.79 -15.89 14.97
CA LYS A 167 -8.67 -16.84 14.87
C LYS A 167 -7.49 -16.20 14.12
N LEU A 168 -6.93 -15.13 14.70
CA LEU A 168 -5.88 -14.29 14.12
C LEU A 168 -4.49 -14.96 14.12
N ASP A 169 -4.40 -16.18 13.58
CA ASP A 169 -3.23 -17.08 13.59
C ASP A 169 -1.95 -16.46 12.97
N ARG A 170 -2.09 -15.53 12.02
CA ARG A 170 -0.94 -14.84 11.38
C ARG A 170 -0.58 -13.51 12.03
N VAL A 171 -1.45 -13.01 12.90
CA VAL A 171 -1.26 -11.72 13.59
C VAL A 171 -0.73 -11.96 15.00
N LEU A 172 -1.25 -12.96 15.71
CA LEU A 172 -0.89 -13.31 17.07
C LEU A 172 0.11 -14.47 17.14
N PRO A 173 1.00 -14.50 18.14
CA PRO A 173 1.96 -15.58 18.30
C PRO A 173 1.27 -16.82 18.90
N GLU A 174 1.51 -18.00 18.34
CA GLU A 174 0.93 -19.26 18.84
C GLU A 174 1.33 -19.57 20.30
N SER A 175 2.52 -19.17 20.72
CA SER A 175 3.08 -19.61 22.01
C SER A 175 2.60 -18.82 23.23
N ARG A 176 2.14 -17.57 23.07
CA ARG A 176 1.69 -16.68 24.18
C ARG A 176 0.68 -15.62 23.73
N PRO A 177 -0.53 -16.02 23.28
CA PRO A 177 -1.55 -15.08 22.80
C PRO A 177 -2.06 -14.13 23.90
N GLU A 178 -1.97 -14.51 25.18
CA GLU A 178 -2.47 -13.71 26.32
C GLU A 178 -1.43 -12.75 26.92
N GLY A 179 -0.18 -12.80 26.45
CA GLY A 179 0.91 -12.03 27.04
C GLY A 179 0.88 -10.54 26.69
N GLY A 180 1.45 -9.68 27.55
CA GLY A 180 1.59 -8.25 27.26
C GLY A 180 2.39 -7.93 25.98
N TRP A 181 3.16 -8.88 25.45
CA TRP A 181 3.77 -8.76 24.12
C TRP A 181 2.74 -8.78 23.00
N ALA A 182 1.75 -9.68 23.05
CA ALA A 182 0.68 -9.79 22.06
C ALA A 182 -0.17 -8.51 22.03
N ARG A 183 -0.54 -7.98 23.20
CA ARG A 183 -1.21 -6.67 23.33
C ARG A 183 -0.40 -5.55 22.66
N ARG A 184 0.88 -5.39 23.03
CA ARG A 184 1.75 -4.36 22.43
C ARG A 184 1.89 -4.52 20.92
N ARG A 185 1.87 -5.75 20.41
CA ARG A 185 1.92 -6.02 18.98
C ARG A 185 0.64 -5.53 18.29
N LEU A 186 -0.54 -5.82 18.83
CA LEU A 186 -1.80 -5.30 18.30
C LEU A 186 -1.87 -3.78 18.37
N ASP A 187 -1.44 -3.16 19.48
CA ASP A 187 -1.36 -1.70 19.60
C ASP A 187 -0.44 -1.08 18.53
N ALA A 188 0.72 -1.69 18.29
CA ALA A 188 1.63 -1.25 17.24
C ALA A 188 1.03 -1.46 15.83
N MET A 189 0.21 -2.49 15.65
CA MET A 189 -0.53 -2.73 14.40
C MET A 189 -1.63 -1.70 14.19
N ALA A 190 -2.37 -1.31 15.24
CA ALA A 190 -3.36 -0.24 15.19
C ALA A 190 -2.71 1.08 14.73
N LYS A 191 -1.59 1.46 15.35
CA LYS A 191 -0.84 2.68 14.98
C LYS A 191 -0.34 2.64 13.53
N ARG A 192 0.23 1.51 13.09
CA ARG A 192 0.68 1.34 11.69
C ARG A 192 -0.49 1.37 10.71
N THR A 193 -1.62 0.78 11.08
CA THR A 193 -2.85 0.77 10.27
C THR A 193 -3.40 2.18 10.12
N ALA A 194 -3.53 2.94 11.20
CA ALA A 194 -3.95 4.34 11.14
C ALA A 194 -3.03 5.18 10.23
N ALA A 195 -1.70 5.07 10.40
CA ALA A 195 -0.76 5.79 9.54
C ALA A 195 -0.85 5.39 8.06
N HIS A 196 -1.04 4.09 7.77
CA HIS A 196 -1.20 3.59 6.41
C HIS A 196 -2.50 4.09 5.77
N LEU A 197 -3.63 3.99 6.49
CA LEU A 197 -4.93 4.48 6.03
C LEU A 197 -4.89 6.00 5.80
N GLY A 198 -4.26 6.75 6.70
CA GLY A 198 -4.08 8.19 6.57
C GLY A 198 -3.33 8.60 5.31
N MET A 199 -2.36 7.79 4.87
CA MET A 199 -1.63 7.98 3.62
C MET A 199 -2.43 7.51 2.39
N VAL A 200 -3.01 6.31 2.43
CA VAL A 200 -3.66 5.72 1.24
C VAL A 200 -4.97 6.41 0.88
N PHE A 201 -5.74 6.81 1.90
CA PHE A 201 -7.04 7.44 1.76
C PHE A 201 -7.00 8.96 2.01
N HIS A 202 -5.81 9.59 2.02
CA HIS A 202 -5.69 11.01 2.37
C HIS A 202 -6.65 11.91 1.57
N ARG A 203 -6.84 11.64 0.27
CA ARG A 203 -7.77 12.41 -0.58
C ARG A 203 -9.21 12.31 -0.10
N PHE A 204 -9.66 11.10 0.23
CA PHE A 204 -11.01 10.87 0.76
C PHE A 204 -11.18 11.45 2.17
N LEU A 205 -10.15 11.41 3.02
CA LEU A 205 -10.20 12.01 4.37
C LEU A 205 -10.25 13.55 4.31
N GLU A 206 -9.57 14.14 3.32
CA GLU A 206 -9.55 15.57 3.05
C GLU A 206 -10.78 16.05 2.26
N GLY A 207 -11.51 15.15 1.59
CA GLY A 207 -12.57 15.51 0.64
C GLY A 207 -12.02 16.17 -0.64
N THR A 208 -10.81 15.80 -1.05
CA THR A 208 -10.16 16.27 -2.29
C THR A 208 -10.32 15.24 -3.41
N GLY A 209 -10.07 15.63 -4.66
CA GLY A 209 -10.30 14.75 -5.82
C GLY A 209 -11.77 14.75 -6.24
N SER A 210 -12.45 13.61 -6.10
CA SER A 210 -13.89 13.44 -6.34
C SER A 210 -14.80 14.30 -5.44
N GLY A 211 -14.25 14.91 -4.38
CA GLY A 211 -14.98 15.81 -3.48
C GLY A 211 -15.73 15.11 -2.36
N ARG A 212 -15.72 13.77 -2.33
CA ARG A 212 -16.34 12.98 -1.28
C ARG A 212 -15.43 12.88 -0.07
N ARG A 213 -15.93 13.28 1.10
CA ARG A 213 -15.22 13.17 2.37
C ARG A 213 -15.71 11.99 3.18
N ILE A 214 -14.79 11.16 3.67
CA ILE A 214 -15.10 10.05 4.58
C ILE A 214 -14.39 10.24 5.92
N ILE A 215 -14.92 9.59 6.96
CA ILE A 215 -14.31 9.51 8.28
C ILE A 215 -13.89 8.07 8.52
N ILE A 216 -12.61 7.87 8.83
CA ILE A 216 -12.07 6.57 9.23
C ILE A 216 -11.60 6.68 10.67
N THR A 217 -11.92 5.70 11.51
CA THR A 217 -11.38 5.58 12.88
C THR A 217 -10.65 4.26 13.07
N VAL A 218 -9.62 4.26 13.92
CA VAL A 218 -8.94 3.04 14.38
C VAL A 218 -8.94 3.06 15.90
N ASN A 219 -9.56 2.07 16.53
CA ASN A 219 -9.78 2.00 17.98
C ASN A 219 -10.44 3.26 18.56
N GLY A 220 -11.34 3.89 17.80
CA GLY A 220 -12.04 5.12 18.19
C GLY A 220 -11.25 6.42 17.97
N GLU A 221 -9.98 6.34 17.58
CA GLU A 221 -9.20 7.52 17.20
C GLU A 221 -9.38 7.82 15.71
N LYS A 222 -9.66 9.09 15.38
CA LYS A 222 -9.82 9.53 14.00
C LYS A 222 -8.49 9.44 13.25
N VAL A 223 -8.52 8.85 12.06
CA VAL A 223 -7.36 8.78 11.17
C VAL A 223 -7.12 10.15 10.54
N GLU A 224 -5.94 10.71 10.80
CA GLU A 224 -5.51 11.97 10.21
C GLU A 224 -4.94 11.77 8.80
N PRO A 225 -5.34 12.59 7.82
CA PRO A 225 -4.80 12.50 6.47
C PRO A 225 -3.30 12.81 6.46
N TRP A 226 -2.54 12.02 5.70
CA TRP A 226 -1.15 12.29 5.38
C TRP A 226 -1.05 12.59 3.88
N ASN A 227 -1.03 13.87 3.54
CA ASN A 227 -0.95 14.32 2.16
C ASN A 227 0.53 14.51 1.74
N PRO A 228 1.05 13.70 0.79
CA PRO A 228 2.45 13.74 0.40
C PRO A 228 2.86 15.04 -0.31
N PHE A 229 1.91 15.89 -0.68
CA PHE A 229 2.14 17.12 -1.44
C PHE A 229 2.08 18.39 -0.58
N ALA A 230 2.04 18.26 0.74
CA ALA A 230 2.12 19.38 1.70
C ALA A 230 1.27 20.62 1.30
N PRO A 231 -0.04 20.47 1.05
CA PRO A 231 -0.86 21.52 0.43
C PRO A 231 -1.00 22.80 1.25
N HIS A 232 -0.72 22.73 2.55
CA HIS A 232 -0.82 23.86 3.47
C HIS A 232 0.52 24.57 3.69
N GLU A 233 1.61 24.11 3.06
CA GLU A 233 2.92 24.74 3.19
C GLU A 233 3.07 25.92 2.21
N PRO A 234 3.22 27.17 2.68
CA PRO A 234 3.22 28.35 1.81
C PRO A 234 4.38 28.38 0.81
N ALA A 235 5.52 27.80 1.18
CA ALA A 235 6.72 27.77 0.36
C ALA A 235 6.76 26.60 -0.64
N ARG A 236 5.67 25.83 -0.77
CA ARG A 236 5.53 24.78 -1.78
C ARG A 236 5.40 25.42 -3.17
N ALA A 237 6.12 24.88 -4.15
CA ALA A 237 5.99 25.31 -5.54
C ALA A 237 5.24 24.27 -6.38
N ASP A 238 4.19 24.71 -7.06
CA ASP A 238 3.35 23.90 -7.93
C ASP A 238 3.77 24.11 -9.38
N LEU A 239 3.96 23.03 -10.13
CA LEU A 239 4.25 23.07 -11.56
C LEU A 239 2.97 22.79 -12.36
N PRO A 240 2.85 23.29 -13.61
CA PRO A 240 1.70 23.02 -14.46
C PRO A 240 1.43 21.52 -14.61
N SER A 241 0.16 21.14 -14.42
CA SER A 241 -0.29 19.77 -14.65
C SER A 241 -0.21 19.39 -16.13
N GLN A 242 0.04 18.11 -16.40
CA GLN A 242 0.13 17.57 -17.74
C GLN A 242 -0.83 16.39 -17.89
N ARG A 243 -1.35 16.19 -19.11
CA ARG A 243 -2.21 15.07 -19.45
C ARG A 243 -1.53 14.24 -20.54
N PHE A 244 -1.58 12.94 -20.37
CA PHE A 244 -1.00 11.96 -21.29
C PHE A 244 -2.10 11.03 -21.75
N GLU A 245 -2.31 10.95 -23.06
CA GLU A 245 -3.16 9.92 -23.65
C GLU A 245 -2.34 8.64 -23.78
N VAL A 246 -2.85 7.56 -23.20
CA VAL A 246 -2.18 6.26 -23.18
C VAL A 246 -3.09 5.26 -23.89
N THR A 247 -2.53 4.53 -24.85
CA THR A 247 -3.24 3.45 -25.57
C THR A 247 -2.41 2.19 -25.51
N ILE A 248 -2.91 1.19 -24.78
CA ILE A 248 -2.21 -0.09 -24.56
C ILE A 248 -3.14 -1.22 -25.01
N GLY A 249 -2.79 -1.85 -26.12
CA GLY A 249 -3.64 -2.85 -26.76
C GLY A 249 -4.97 -2.24 -27.21
N LYS A 250 -6.08 -2.71 -26.61
CA LYS A 250 -7.44 -2.23 -26.89
C LYS A 250 -7.96 -1.19 -25.88
N VAL A 251 -7.15 -0.86 -24.87
CA VAL A 251 -7.54 0.05 -23.79
C VAL A 251 -6.90 1.41 -24.05
N SER A 252 -7.71 2.47 -24.02
CA SER A 252 -7.26 3.85 -24.12
C SER A 252 -7.81 4.66 -22.95
N GLY A 253 -7.00 5.54 -22.40
CA GLY A 253 -7.39 6.40 -21.29
C GLY A 253 -6.44 7.58 -21.12
N THR A 254 -6.73 8.43 -20.14
CA THR A 254 -5.92 9.61 -19.84
C THR A 254 -5.25 9.47 -18.47
N VAL A 255 -3.96 9.76 -18.42
CA VAL A 255 -3.20 9.90 -17.18
C VAL A 255 -2.89 11.36 -16.94
N ARG A 256 -3.20 11.88 -15.75
CA ARG A 256 -2.87 13.25 -15.35
C ARG A 256 -1.67 13.23 -14.42
N MET A 257 -0.70 14.09 -14.67
CA MET A 257 0.44 14.31 -13.79
C MET A 257 0.41 15.70 -13.18
N SER A 258 0.53 15.77 -11.85
CA SER A 258 0.75 17.02 -11.12
C SER A 258 2.11 16.95 -10.42
N ARG A 259 2.83 18.06 -10.34
CA ARG A 259 4.24 18.10 -9.93
C ARG A 259 4.43 19.21 -8.89
N TYR A 260 5.15 18.87 -7.82
CA TYR A 260 5.30 19.71 -6.64
C TYR A 260 6.75 19.67 -6.15
N VAL A 261 7.31 20.83 -5.84
CA VAL A 261 8.56 20.95 -5.08
C VAL A 261 8.19 21.39 -3.67
N LEU A 262 8.45 20.49 -2.70
CA LEU A 262 8.17 20.77 -1.29
C LEU A 262 9.20 21.75 -0.71
N PRO A 263 8.85 22.52 0.34
CA PRO A 263 9.80 23.37 1.02
C PRO A 263 10.92 22.58 1.69
N ALA A 264 12.10 23.19 1.78
CA ALA A 264 13.16 22.71 2.66
C ALA A 264 12.77 22.89 4.15
N LYS A 265 13.52 22.24 5.05
CA LYS A 265 13.23 22.21 6.49
C LYS A 265 13.10 23.60 7.10
N GLU A 266 13.93 24.54 6.67
CA GLU A 266 13.99 25.91 7.19
C GLU A 266 12.79 26.75 6.78
N ASN A 267 12.11 26.36 5.70
CA ASN A 267 10.95 27.05 5.13
C ASN A 267 9.64 26.29 5.37
N PHE A 268 9.67 25.26 6.22
CA PHE A 268 8.48 24.54 6.64
C PHE A 268 7.77 25.30 7.76
N SER A 269 6.45 25.16 7.83
CA SER A 269 5.61 25.78 8.85
C SER A 269 6.09 25.49 10.28
N SER A 270 6.53 24.26 10.55
CA SER A 270 7.19 23.89 11.80
C SER A 270 8.10 22.65 11.65
N PRO A 271 9.08 22.45 12.55
CA PRO A 271 9.90 21.24 12.59
C PRO A 271 9.08 19.95 12.76
N GLU A 272 8.01 20.00 13.55
CA GLU A 272 7.11 18.85 13.80
C GLU A 272 6.36 18.47 12.53
N GLN A 273 5.86 19.47 11.79
CA GLN A 273 5.14 19.27 10.53
C GLN A 273 6.09 18.74 9.45
N PHE A 274 7.36 19.19 9.44
CA PHE A 274 8.41 18.63 8.58
C PHE A 274 8.72 17.17 8.91
N GLU A 275 8.83 16.81 10.19
CA GLU A 275 9.07 15.42 10.61
C GLU A 275 7.87 14.53 10.26
N ARG A 276 6.65 15.01 10.47
CA ARG A 276 5.41 14.30 10.09
C ARG A 276 5.35 14.03 8.58
N LEU A 277 5.66 15.03 7.74
CA LEU A 277 5.66 14.87 6.29
C LEU A 277 6.87 14.12 5.72
N SER A 278 7.87 13.79 6.56
CA SER A 278 8.90 12.81 6.19
C SER A 278 8.30 11.41 5.92
N GLY A 279 7.13 11.12 6.49
CA GLY A 279 6.37 9.90 6.26
C GLY A 279 7.09 8.61 6.71
N PRO A 280 6.50 7.44 6.41
CA PRO A 280 7.02 6.14 6.88
C PRO A 280 8.43 5.80 6.38
N LEU A 281 8.82 6.28 5.20
CA LEU A 281 10.11 5.97 4.58
C LEU A 281 11.17 7.08 4.75
N LYS A 282 10.86 8.15 5.48
CA LYS A 282 11.66 9.38 5.57
C LYS A 282 11.82 10.12 4.25
N TRP A 283 12.24 11.38 4.33
CA TRP A 283 12.26 12.34 3.22
C TRP A 283 12.87 11.83 1.92
N ASN A 284 14.04 11.19 1.98
CA ASN A 284 14.77 10.80 0.78
C ASN A 284 14.04 9.69 -0.01
N ARG A 285 13.47 8.70 0.68
CA ARG A 285 12.72 7.61 0.02
C ARG A 285 11.26 7.95 -0.28
N GLN A 286 10.77 9.07 0.23
CA GLN A 286 9.45 9.61 -0.15
C GLN A 286 9.49 10.44 -1.43
N GLN A 287 10.67 10.73 -2.00
CA GLN A 287 10.71 11.41 -3.29
C GLN A 287 10.10 10.56 -4.40
N GLY A 288 9.49 11.21 -5.38
CA GLY A 288 9.09 10.53 -6.61
C GLY A 288 7.60 10.56 -6.92
N LEU A 289 7.15 9.48 -7.56
CA LEU A 289 5.82 9.31 -8.10
C LEU A 289 4.86 8.73 -7.04
N TYR A 290 3.71 9.35 -6.95
CA TYR A 290 2.56 8.93 -6.14
C TYR A 290 1.43 8.60 -7.12
N ILE A 291 1.17 7.32 -7.29
CA ILE A 291 0.26 6.81 -8.31
C ILE A 291 -1.11 6.60 -7.66
N TYR A 292 -2.14 7.21 -8.24
CA TYR A 292 -3.53 7.16 -7.80
C TYR A 292 -4.39 6.46 -8.85
N ARG A 293 -5.23 5.54 -8.36
CA ARG A 293 -6.31 4.90 -9.11
C ARG A 293 -7.62 5.33 -8.47
N ALA A 294 -8.47 6.05 -9.20
CA ALA A 294 -9.76 6.54 -8.69
C ALA A 294 -9.63 7.18 -7.28
N ASP A 295 -8.72 8.16 -7.15
CA ASP A 295 -8.37 8.88 -5.92
C ASP A 295 -7.72 8.06 -4.78
N ARG A 296 -7.65 6.74 -4.89
CA ARG A 296 -6.90 5.89 -3.96
C ARG A 296 -5.43 5.83 -4.34
N LEU A 297 -4.53 6.11 -3.39
CA LEU A 297 -3.10 5.92 -3.59
C LEU A 297 -2.78 4.42 -3.65
N VAL A 298 -2.13 3.98 -4.73
CA VAL A 298 -1.76 2.57 -4.96
C VAL A 298 -0.25 2.36 -4.90
N GLN A 299 0.54 3.40 -5.14
CA GLN A 299 1.99 3.36 -5.01
C GLN A 299 2.52 4.75 -4.62
N TRP A 300 3.52 4.79 -3.74
CA TRP A 300 4.15 6.03 -3.29
C TRP A 300 5.67 5.94 -3.32
N GLY A 301 6.30 7.07 -3.64
CA GLY A 301 7.76 7.20 -3.68
C GLY A 301 8.43 6.43 -4.83
N GLY A 302 9.71 6.71 -4.98
CA GLY A 302 10.53 6.23 -6.10
C GLY A 302 10.09 6.78 -7.46
N TRP A 303 10.88 6.53 -8.48
CA TRP A 303 10.64 7.07 -9.83
C TRP A 303 10.20 6.01 -10.85
N ASN A 304 9.72 4.85 -10.38
CA ASN A 304 9.29 3.71 -11.21
C ASN A 304 10.28 3.34 -12.33
N GLY A 305 11.58 3.36 -12.03
CA GLY A 305 12.66 3.02 -12.97
C GLY A 305 13.03 4.13 -13.97
N ILE A 306 12.47 5.33 -13.83
CA ILE A 306 12.82 6.50 -14.68
C ILE A 306 14.16 7.10 -14.25
N ARG A 307 14.45 7.09 -12.95
CA ARG A 307 15.73 7.54 -12.36
C ARG A 307 15.95 6.96 -10.97
N GLY A 308 17.18 7.06 -10.47
CA GLY A 308 17.54 6.73 -9.10
C GLY A 308 17.02 7.75 -8.07
N ILE A 309 17.00 7.33 -6.81
CA ILE A 309 16.78 8.21 -5.66
C ILE A 309 18.06 9.04 -5.46
N ASP A 310 17.90 10.34 -5.26
CA ASP A 310 19.03 11.28 -5.06
C ASP A 310 18.70 12.26 -3.93
N GLU A 311 19.67 12.53 -3.04
CA GLU A 311 19.47 13.37 -1.86
C GLU A 311 19.06 14.81 -2.24
N HIS A 312 19.58 15.35 -3.34
CA HIS A 312 19.27 16.71 -3.78
C HIS A 312 17.87 16.82 -4.39
N THR A 313 17.25 15.71 -4.79
CA THR A 313 15.89 15.68 -5.33
C THR A 313 14.85 15.24 -4.31
N LYS A 314 15.20 15.15 -3.01
CA LYS A 314 14.29 14.66 -1.96
C LYS A 314 13.03 15.50 -1.74
N LEU A 315 13.00 16.73 -2.23
CA LEU A 315 11.86 17.65 -2.17
C LEU A 315 10.86 17.44 -3.32
N ALA A 316 11.21 16.66 -4.34
CA ALA A 316 10.37 16.44 -5.50
C ALA A 316 9.24 15.42 -5.19
N ARG A 317 8.01 15.80 -5.54
CA ARG A 317 6.82 14.95 -5.47
C ARG A 317 6.01 15.11 -6.75
N ALA A 318 5.48 14.02 -7.30
CA ALA A 318 4.57 14.08 -8.42
C ALA A 318 3.42 13.09 -8.26
N SER A 319 2.20 13.52 -8.52
CA SER A 319 1.05 12.62 -8.63
C SER A 319 0.92 12.11 -10.05
N LEU A 320 0.50 10.85 -10.20
CA LEU A 320 0.02 10.27 -11.45
C LEU A 320 -1.37 9.70 -11.20
N ASP A 321 -2.36 10.29 -11.86
CA ASP A 321 -3.76 10.00 -11.64
C ASP A 321 -4.34 9.31 -12.87
N PHE A 322 -4.97 8.15 -12.68
CA PHE A 322 -5.72 7.45 -13.71
C PHE A 322 -7.02 6.85 -13.14
N ASP A 323 -7.97 6.54 -14.03
CA ASP A 323 -9.25 5.94 -13.67
C ASP A 323 -9.22 4.42 -13.91
N THR A 324 -10.27 3.72 -13.51
CA THR A 324 -10.46 2.27 -13.62
C THR A 324 -10.41 1.73 -15.06
N ASP A 325 -10.52 2.60 -16.07
CA ASP A 325 -10.36 2.28 -17.49
C ASP A 325 -8.96 1.73 -17.79
N LEU A 326 -7.92 2.24 -17.13
CA LEU A 326 -6.52 1.86 -17.37
C LEU A 326 -5.98 0.74 -16.46
N ASP A 327 -6.82 0.10 -15.67
CA ASP A 327 -6.41 -1.01 -14.77
C ASP A 327 -5.61 -2.11 -15.46
N GLY A 328 -6.07 -2.54 -16.64
CA GLY A 328 -5.41 -3.60 -17.41
C GLY A 328 -4.03 -3.18 -17.92
N ALA A 329 -3.84 -1.88 -18.16
CA ALA A 329 -2.58 -1.31 -18.61
C ALA A 329 -1.54 -1.20 -17.47
N PHE A 330 -1.98 -0.83 -16.27
CA PHE A 330 -1.10 -0.63 -15.11
C PHE A 330 -0.74 -1.93 -14.36
N ASN A 331 -1.28 -3.08 -14.82
CA ASN A 331 -1.04 -4.44 -14.29
C ASN A 331 -1.08 -4.49 -12.76
N ILE A 332 -2.18 -4.00 -12.19
CA ILE A 332 -2.36 -3.88 -10.74
C ILE A 332 -2.58 -5.29 -10.17
N ASN A 333 -1.68 -5.76 -9.31
CA ASN A 333 -1.82 -7.06 -8.64
C ASN A 333 -3.06 -7.06 -7.70
N VAL A 334 -3.57 -8.25 -7.35
CA VAL A 334 -4.72 -8.46 -6.43
C VAL A 334 -4.52 -7.75 -5.10
N ALA A 335 -3.30 -7.81 -4.55
CA ALA A 335 -2.94 -7.12 -3.32
C ALA A 335 -2.79 -5.58 -3.47
N LYS A 336 -2.88 -5.06 -4.70
CA LYS A 336 -2.71 -3.64 -5.06
C LYS A 336 -1.40 -3.01 -4.57
N VAL A 337 -0.39 -3.83 -4.27
CA VAL A 337 0.88 -3.40 -3.66
C VAL A 337 1.85 -2.80 -4.69
N ARG A 338 1.68 -3.11 -5.98
CA ARG A 338 2.63 -2.66 -7.02
C ARG A 338 1.92 -2.31 -8.30
N VAL A 339 2.30 -1.17 -8.86
CA VAL A 339 1.88 -0.70 -10.17
C VAL A 339 3.08 -0.67 -11.09
N THR A 340 2.97 -1.29 -12.26
CA THR A 340 4.00 -1.20 -13.28
C THR A 340 3.60 -0.11 -14.26
N VAL A 341 4.37 1.00 -14.30
CA VAL A 341 4.12 2.07 -15.26
C VAL A 341 4.46 1.54 -16.66
N PRO A 342 3.53 1.60 -17.63
CA PRO A 342 3.78 1.14 -18.99
C PRO A 342 4.95 1.87 -19.63
N ILE A 343 5.71 1.17 -20.49
CA ILE A 343 6.92 1.71 -21.13
C ILE A 343 6.63 2.99 -21.93
N GLN A 344 5.51 3.01 -22.67
CA GLN A 344 5.08 4.20 -23.41
C GLN A 344 4.89 5.41 -22.49
N LEU A 345 4.18 5.23 -21.36
CA LEU A 345 3.98 6.30 -20.39
C LEU A 345 5.30 6.69 -19.73
N ARG A 346 6.18 5.73 -19.43
CA ARG A 346 7.50 5.98 -18.86
C ARG A 346 8.31 6.97 -19.70
N GLN A 347 8.35 6.76 -21.02
CA GLN A 347 9.05 7.66 -21.96
C GLN A 347 8.45 9.07 -21.96
N MET A 348 7.12 9.19 -21.90
CA MET A 348 6.45 10.49 -21.84
C MET A 348 6.73 11.24 -20.52
N LEU A 349 6.98 10.51 -19.43
CA LEU A 349 7.23 11.06 -18.10
C LEU A 349 8.68 11.49 -17.86
N GLU A 350 9.65 11.01 -18.65
CA GLU A 350 11.08 11.31 -18.47
C GLU A 350 11.37 12.82 -18.44
N ARG A 351 10.95 13.55 -19.47
CA ARG A 351 11.19 15.00 -19.55
C ARG A 351 10.50 15.78 -18.41
N PRO A 352 9.20 15.58 -18.12
CA PRO A 352 8.51 16.24 -17.01
C PRO A 352 9.11 15.96 -15.63
N ILE A 353 9.62 14.74 -15.41
CA ILE A 353 10.30 14.34 -14.16
C ILE A 353 11.67 15.00 -14.05
N ASN A 354 12.46 15.03 -15.12
CA ASN A 354 13.76 15.69 -15.12
C ASN A 354 13.62 17.18 -14.82
N GLU A 355 12.64 17.86 -15.42
CA GLU A 355 12.32 19.25 -15.08
C GLU A 355 12.01 19.43 -13.59
N LEU A 356 11.15 18.58 -13.03
CA LEU A 356 10.79 18.62 -11.60
C LEU A 356 12.03 18.44 -10.71
N CYS A 357 12.85 17.45 -11.01
CA CYS A 357 14.05 17.14 -10.25
C CYS A 357 15.08 18.28 -10.31
N SER A 358 15.27 18.91 -11.48
CA SER A 358 16.14 20.09 -11.59
C SER A 358 15.67 21.25 -10.70
N ARG A 359 14.36 21.51 -10.65
CA ARG A 359 13.80 22.54 -9.75
C ARG A 359 13.96 22.18 -8.27
N ALA A 360 13.82 20.89 -7.93
CA ALA A 360 14.02 20.42 -6.56
C ALA A 360 15.50 20.54 -6.12
N ASP A 361 16.46 20.18 -6.98
CA ASP A 361 17.90 20.35 -6.74
C ASP A 361 18.26 21.84 -6.55
N GLU A 362 17.72 22.72 -7.38
CA GLU A 362 17.92 24.16 -7.22
C GLU A 362 17.37 24.67 -5.88
N ALA A 363 16.15 24.25 -5.50
CA ALA A 363 15.54 24.62 -4.23
C ALA A 363 16.38 24.12 -3.03
N TYR A 364 16.87 22.88 -3.09
CA TYR A 364 17.72 22.28 -2.07
C TYR A 364 19.06 23.03 -1.92
N ARG A 365 19.70 23.41 -3.04
CA ARG A 365 20.99 24.11 -3.03
C ARG A 365 20.87 25.56 -2.53
N LYS A 366 19.76 26.24 -2.81
CA LYS A 366 19.53 27.62 -2.35
C LYS A 366 19.52 27.71 -0.83
N THR A 367 18.87 26.76 -0.15
CA THR A 367 18.87 26.74 1.32
C THR A 367 20.20 26.31 1.91
N ALA A 368 20.91 25.36 1.30
CA ALA A 368 22.26 24.99 1.73
C ALA A 368 23.28 26.17 1.65
N ARG A 369 23.07 27.11 0.73
CA ARG A 369 23.88 28.34 0.62
C ARG A 369 23.44 29.43 1.60
N GLY A 370 22.16 29.48 1.97
CA GLY A 370 21.61 30.47 2.90
C GLY A 370 21.95 30.22 4.38
N THR A 371 22.31 28.99 4.75
CA THR A 371 22.71 28.62 6.12
C THR A 371 24.20 28.87 6.42
N GLY A 372 24.98 29.31 5.41
CA GLY A 372 26.40 29.64 5.54
C GLY A 372 26.67 31.13 5.73
N VAL A 373 26.27 31.72 6.86
CA VAL A 373 26.81 33.02 7.32
C VAL A 373 27.60 32.76 8.61
N GLY A 374 28.91 32.58 8.45
CA GLY A 374 29.86 32.40 9.54
C GLY A 374 31.29 32.29 9.01
N THR A 375 32.01 33.41 9.04
CA THR A 375 33.45 33.60 8.73
C THR A 375 33.89 33.37 7.28
N ALA A 376 34.00 34.48 6.54
CA ALA A 376 34.88 34.56 5.38
C ALA A 376 36.34 34.40 5.82
N VAL A 377 37.04 33.42 5.25
CA VAL A 377 38.51 33.35 5.26
C VAL A 377 38.99 33.69 3.85
N PRO A 378 40.00 34.56 3.68
CA PRO A 378 40.44 34.98 2.36
C PRO A 378 41.07 33.82 1.57
N SER A 379 40.76 33.77 0.28
CA SER A 379 41.32 32.84 -0.68
C SER A 379 42.85 32.92 -0.77
N LEU A 380 43.54 31.82 -0.49
CA LEU A 380 44.93 31.58 -0.92
C LEU A 380 44.93 30.87 -2.29
N PRO A 381 45.97 31.07 -3.13
CA PRO A 381 46.00 30.54 -4.49
C PRO A 381 46.07 29.02 -4.50
N ARG A 382 45.27 28.39 -5.37
CA ARG A 382 45.31 26.95 -5.69
C ARG A 382 46.74 26.54 -6.12
N GLN A 383 47.41 25.73 -5.30
CA GLN A 383 48.33 24.72 -5.80
C GLN A 383 47.49 23.49 -6.19
N THR A 384 47.55 23.15 -7.47
CA THR A 384 46.93 21.98 -8.07
C THR A 384 47.63 20.70 -7.60
N ALA A 385 47.02 20.01 -6.63
CA ALA A 385 47.17 18.56 -6.52
C ALA A 385 46.00 17.93 -7.28
N TRP A 386 46.29 17.46 -8.49
CA TRP A 386 45.36 16.74 -9.36
C TRP A 386 45.24 15.31 -8.83
N ASN A 387 44.20 15.01 -8.06
CA ASN A 387 43.72 13.63 -7.88
C ASN A 387 42.47 13.51 -8.76
N GLY A 388 42.55 12.72 -9.82
CA GLY A 388 41.53 12.60 -10.85
C GLY A 388 40.15 12.15 -10.33
N PRO A 389 39.09 12.28 -11.14
CA PRO A 389 37.74 11.90 -10.74
C PRO A 389 37.63 10.38 -10.57
N GLU A 390 37.17 9.90 -9.40
CA GLU A 390 36.48 8.60 -9.36
C GLU A 390 35.29 8.73 -10.33
N SER A 391 35.30 7.95 -11.41
CA SER A 391 34.25 7.96 -12.43
C SER A 391 32.90 7.64 -11.79
N GLN A 392 31.82 8.30 -12.23
CA GLN A 392 30.44 8.00 -11.80
C GLN A 392 30.09 6.51 -11.94
N GLU A 393 30.74 5.80 -12.87
CA GLU A 393 30.65 4.35 -13.03
C GLU A 393 31.22 3.57 -11.84
N ALA A 394 32.34 4.00 -11.25
CA ALA A 394 32.93 3.35 -10.08
C ALA A 394 32.03 3.50 -8.82
N ALA A 395 31.37 4.65 -8.68
CA ALA A 395 30.38 4.86 -7.61
C ALA A 395 29.13 3.98 -7.81
N ALA A 396 28.59 3.93 -9.03
CA ALA A 396 27.43 3.10 -9.36
C ALA A 396 27.69 1.60 -9.17
N MET A 397 28.92 1.14 -9.43
CA MET A 397 29.30 -0.26 -9.22
C MET A 397 29.45 -0.62 -7.73
N LYS A 398 30.00 0.28 -6.90
CA LYS A 398 30.03 0.08 -5.45
C LYS A 398 28.62 0.01 -4.85
N ASP A 399 27.70 0.85 -5.34
CA ASP A 399 26.28 0.80 -4.94
C ASP A 399 25.62 -0.53 -5.37
N ALA A 400 25.97 -1.07 -6.54
CA ALA A 400 25.49 -2.36 -7.00
C ALA A 400 25.95 -3.51 -6.10
N GLY A 401 27.21 -3.52 -5.64
CA GLY A 401 27.70 -4.53 -4.70
C GLY A 401 27.04 -4.44 -3.32
N LEU A 402 26.79 -3.22 -2.83
CA LEU A 402 26.03 -3.01 -1.59
C LEU A 402 24.60 -3.53 -1.70
N ALA A 403 23.94 -3.29 -2.83
CA ALA A 403 22.60 -3.78 -3.12
C ALA A 403 22.55 -5.33 -3.19
N LEU A 404 23.58 -5.95 -3.78
CA LEU A 404 23.74 -7.41 -3.82
C LEU A 404 23.86 -8.02 -2.42
N ARG A 405 24.69 -7.42 -1.54
CA ARG A 405 24.80 -7.85 -0.13
C ARG A 405 23.45 -7.73 0.59
N ALA A 406 22.78 -6.59 0.45
CA ALA A 406 21.47 -6.36 1.07
C ALA A 406 20.41 -7.37 0.57
N ALA A 407 20.35 -7.61 -0.73
CA ALA A 407 19.43 -8.57 -1.33
C ALA A 407 19.69 -10.01 -0.85
N SER A 408 20.95 -10.43 -0.74
CA SER A 408 21.28 -11.76 -0.23
C SER A 408 20.89 -11.95 1.24
N MET A 409 21.02 -10.92 2.07
CA MET A 409 20.59 -11.00 3.48
C MET A 409 19.07 -11.10 3.58
N GLN A 410 18.35 -10.34 2.76
CA GLN A 410 16.89 -10.37 2.74
C GLN A 410 16.33 -11.69 2.18
N ALA A 411 17.05 -12.32 1.26
CA ALA A 411 16.69 -13.63 0.70
C ALA A 411 17.12 -14.82 1.57
N GLY A 412 17.88 -14.60 2.64
CA GLY A 412 18.46 -15.69 3.46
C GLY A 412 19.66 -16.40 2.82
N GLU A 413 20.23 -15.83 1.76
CA GLU A 413 21.26 -16.44 0.90
C GLU A 413 22.64 -15.78 1.05
N TYR A 414 22.92 -15.16 2.20
CA TYR A 414 24.18 -14.44 2.44
C TYR A 414 25.42 -15.35 2.36
N GLU A 415 25.31 -16.58 2.89
CA GLU A 415 26.37 -17.60 2.80
C GLU A 415 26.66 -18.01 1.35
N ALA A 416 25.64 -18.06 0.48
CA ALA A 416 25.82 -18.32 -0.94
C ALA A 416 26.54 -17.15 -1.63
N LEU A 417 26.21 -15.91 -1.27
CA LEU A 417 26.90 -14.72 -1.78
C LEU A 417 28.38 -14.73 -1.40
N LEU A 418 28.75 -15.08 -0.15
CA LEU A 418 30.16 -15.14 0.25
C LEU A 418 30.96 -16.17 -0.56
N ARG A 419 30.38 -17.34 -0.86
CA ARG A 419 31.02 -18.34 -1.74
C ARG A 419 31.19 -17.82 -3.16
N ILE A 420 30.21 -17.08 -3.68
CA ILE A 420 30.27 -16.46 -5.02
C ILE A 420 31.35 -15.36 -5.05
N VAL A 421 31.42 -14.53 -4.02
CA VAL A 421 32.44 -13.48 -3.88
C VAL A 421 33.84 -14.07 -3.84
N ALA A 422 34.07 -15.16 -3.10
CA ALA A 422 35.38 -15.83 -3.05
C ALA A 422 35.81 -16.39 -4.43
N VAL A 423 34.87 -16.88 -5.24
CA VAL A 423 35.16 -17.28 -6.62
C VAL A 423 35.44 -16.04 -7.49
N LEU A 424 34.67 -14.97 -7.32
CA LEU A 424 34.83 -13.73 -8.06
C LEU A 424 36.18 -13.03 -7.78
N GLU A 425 36.63 -13.04 -6.52
CA GLU A 425 37.96 -12.52 -6.15
C GLU A 425 39.10 -13.29 -6.81
N ARG A 426 38.94 -14.61 -6.99
CA ARG A 426 39.95 -15.45 -7.65
C ARG A 426 39.97 -15.30 -9.17
N GLU A 427 38.79 -15.23 -9.80
CA GLU A 427 38.66 -15.24 -11.26
C GLU A 427 38.69 -13.82 -11.87
N ALA A 428 38.21 -12.81 -11.13
CA ALA A 428 38.05 -11.42 -11.59
C ALA A 428 38.25 -10.39 -10.46
N PRO A 429 39.47 -10.27 -9.89
CA PRO A 429 39.74 -9.44 -8.71
C PRO A 429 39.42 -7.94 -8.91
N ALA A 430 39.60 -7.42 -10.14
CA ALA A 430 39.27 -6.04 -10.46
C ALA A 430 37.74 -5.75 -10.38
N VAL A 431 36.90 -6.75 -10.71
CA VAL A 431 35.45 -6.62 -10.64
C VAL A 431 34.96 -6.67 -9.20
N ALA A 432 35.52 -7.57 -8.39
CA ALA A 432 35.22 -7.63 -6.95
C ALA A 432 35.55 -6.28 -6.27
N GLN A 433 36.72 -5.71 -6.60
CA GLN A 433 37.18 -4.44 -6.03
C GLN A 433 36.29 -3.26 -6.43
N VAL A 434 35.85 -3.20 -7.69
CA VAL A 434 34.96 -2.14 -8.18
C VAL A 434 33.54 -2.27 -7.61
N LEU A 435 33.07 -3.49 -7.35
CA LEU A 435 31.80 -3.74 -6.66
C LEU A 435 31.88 -3.51 -5.15
N GLY A 436 33.08 -3.33 -4.57
CA GLY A 436 33.24 -3.22 -3.12
C GLY A 436 32.83 -4.49 -2.36
N LEU A 437 32.91 -5.65 -3.02
CA LEU A 437 32.48 -6.94 -2.48
C LEU A 437 33.60 -7.70 -1.78
N ASN A 438 34.81 -7.17 -1.78
CA ASN A 438 35.97 -7.80 -1.18
C ASN A 438 35.75 -8.11 0.31
N THR A 439 36.29 -9.24 0.76
CA THR A 439 36.24 -9.67 2.17
C THR A 439 37.21 -8.91 3.07
#